data_AF-A0A4S4L9J2-F1
#
_entry.id   AF-A0A4S4L9J2-F1
#
_cell.length_a   1.000
_cell.length_b   1.000
_cell.length_c   1.000
_cell.angle_alpha   90.00
_cell.angle_beta   90.00
_cell.angle_gamma   90.00
#
_symmetry.space_group_name_H-M   'P 1'
#
loop_
_entity.id
_entity.type
_entity.pdbx_description
1 polymer ?
#
loop_
_entity_poly.entity_id
_entity_poly.type
_entity_poly.pdbx_seq_one_letter_code
_entity_poly.pdbx_strand_id
1 'polypeptide(L)'
;MSSAFVKSKLKATRDAISKKEFQAVHDASLEILDYEPDNYNAKVFLALSLGELGKIERSEETYRSAIQTSPKQPLAWQGLAKVYEQAQKWDQYTETLHNLAKLFSKLQDATKCAETIQKLVDFRHEHGPPDQLISALSLYLPDSPLYPTLTSLPPPDPSNPTSTTTYASQIAVQNSLPILEEIVSLIERSEEQNIKKKEVDNRRTRLNAAGPEEVKREVRREVYANSRLPSYYNEILNHPNTSDDLRRNTESKLLRHKQQYLFALPTSDAKSNVKEKLVTEVQELIDGIVLLKIPDELAWSMFIDGKDTDTIGMNL
;
A
#
# COMPACT_ATOMS: atom_id res chain seq x y z
N MET A 1 45.08 -16.03 18.72
CA MET A 1 45.67 -15.17 17.65
C MET A 1 44.67 -14.78 16.56
N SER A 2 43.65 -15.59 16.23
CA SER A 2 42.66 -15.30 15.17
C SER A 2 41.84 -14.00 15.36
N SER A 3 41.33 -13.75 16.57
CA SER A 3 40.45 -12.59 16.83
C SER A 3 41.12 -11.23 16.62
N ALA A 4 42.42 -11.10 16.97
CA ALA A 4 43.16 -9.86 16.78
C ALA A 4 43.45 -9.57 15.30
N PHE A 5 43.75 -10.62 14.52
CA PHE A 5 43.91 -10.54 13.07
C PHE A 5 42.62 -10.09 12.39
N VAL A 6 41.50 -10.78 12.66
CA VAL A 6 40.19 -10.45 12.08
C VAL A 6 39.75 -9.04 12.43
N LYS A 7 39.93 -8.61 13.70
CA LYS A 7 39.58 -7.24 14.13
C LYS A 7 40.40 -6.17 13.40
N SER A 8 41.71 -6.41 13.23
CA SER A 8 42.60 -5.51 12.49
C SER A 8 42.19 -5.43 11.01
N LYS A 9 41.96 -6.59 10.38
CA LYS A 9 41.58 -6.67 8.96
C LYS A 9 40.20 -6.06 8.70
N LEU A 10 39.22 -6.24 9.59
CA LEU A 10 37.92 -5.57 9.51
C LEU A 10 38.05 -4.05 9.58
N LYS A 11 38.98 -3.52 10.38
CA LYS A 11 39.26 -2.08 10.42
C LYS A 11 39.85 -1.61 9.09
N ALA A 12 40.88 -2.28 8.59
CA ALA A 12 41.49 -1.97 7.30
C ALA A 12 40.47 -2.08 6.14
N THR A 13 39.55 -3.03 6.20
CA THR A 13 38.47 -3.20 5.20
C THR A 13 37.52 -2.00 5.22
N ARG A 14 37.15 -1.50 6.41
CA ARG A 14 36.34 -0.27 6.52
C ARG A 14 37.07 0.96 5.98
N ASP A 15 38.39 1.04 6.20
CA ASP A 15 39.22 2.11 5.65
C ASP A 15 39.30 2.02 4.11
N ALA A 16 39.37 0.82 3.54
CA ALA A 16 39.33 0.61 2.09
C ALA A 16 37.95 0.95 1.48
N ILE A 17 36.85 0.66 2.20
CA ILE A 17 35.49 1.07 1.81
C ILE A 17 35.38 2.59 1.71
N SER A 18 35.93 3.34 2.69
CA SER A 18 35.87 4.80 2.67
C SER A 18 36.69 5.41 1.51
N LYS A 19 37.76 4.73 1.09
CA LYS A 19 38.57 5.08 -0.09
C LYS A 19 37.99 4.57 -1.42
N LYS A 20 36.87 3.82 -1.39
CA LYS A 20 36.26 3.18 -2.57
C LYS A 20 37.20 2.20 -3.30
N GLU A 21 38.15 1.60 -2.59
CA GLU A 21 39.09 0.59 -3.11
C GLU A 21 38.42 -0.80 -3.12
N PHE A 22 37.38 -0.98 -3.93
CA PHE A 22 36.50 -2.17 -3.83
C PHE A 22 37.21 -3.49 -4.12
N GLN A 23 38.25 -3.51 -4.95
CA GLN A 23 39.07 -4.71 -5.13
C GLN A 23 39.81 -5.09 -3.84
N ALA A 24 40.37 -4.13 -3.12
CA ALA A 24 41.02 -4.38 -1.83
C ALA A 24 40.01 -4.81 -0.76
N VAL A 25 38.78 -4.26 -0.78
CA VAL A 25 37.68 -4.69 0.10
C VAL A 25 37.31 -6.16 -0.18
N HIS A 26 37.22 -6.55 -1.45
CA HIS A 26 36.93 -7.92 -1.86
C HIS A 26 37.97 -8.88 -1.31
N ASP A 27 39.25 -8.62 -1.57
CA ASP A 27 40.35 -9.51 -1.20
C ASP A 27 40.51 -9.60 0.33
N ALA A 28 40.40 -8.47 1.03
CA ALA A 28 40.42 -8.45 2.49
C ALA A 28 39.23 -9.18 3.12
N SER A 29 38.06 -9.15 2.49
CA SER A 29 36.87 -9.85 2.98
C SER A 29 37.00 -11.37 2.81
N LEU A 30 37.56 -11.84 1.69
CA LEU A 30 37.87 -13.26 1.49
C LEU A 30 38.89 -13.76 2.50
N GLU A 31 39.97 -13.01 2.74
CA GLU A 31 40.95 -13.36 3.77
C GLU A 31 40.29 -13.51 5.15
N ILE A 32 39.33 -12.66 5.51
CA ILE A 32 38.61 -12.80 6.80
C ILE A 32 37.76 -14.09 6.80
N LEU A 33 37.07 -14.38 5.71
CA LEU A 33 36.21 -15.56 5.58
C LEU A 33 37.01 -16.88 5.56
N ASP A 34 38.28 -16.86 5.15
CA ASP A 34 39.16 -18.03 5.25
C ASP A 34 39.42 -18.44 6.72
N TYR A 35 39.44 -17.47 7.64
CA TYR A 35 39.58 -17.74 9.08
C TYR A 35 38.24 -17.89 9.80
N GLU A 36 37.23 -17.11 9.40
CA GLU A 36 35.88 -17.10 9.98
C GLU A 36 34.81 -17.15 8.86
N PRO A 37 34.47 -18.35 8.34
CA PRO A 37 33.57 -18.52 7.19
C PRO A 37 32.16 -17.93 7.40
N ASP A 38 31.71 -17.82 8.65
CA ASP A 38 30.41 -17.28 9.02
C ASP A 38 30.47 -15.85 9.57
N ASN A 39 31.57 -15.13 9.35
CA ASN A 39 31.67 -13.73 9.77
C ASN A 39 30.70 -12.85 8.96
N TYR A 40 29.62 -12.43 9.61
CA TYR A 40 28.58 -11.58 9.01
C TYR A 40 29.14 -10.30 8.36
N ASN A 41 30.04 -9.58 9.06
CA ASN A 41 30.58 -8.32 8.55
C ASN A 41 31.42 -8.55 7.29
N ALA A 42 32.21 -9.63 7.26
CA ALA A 42 33.00 -9.99 6.08
C ALA A 42 32.09 -10.39 4.90
N LYS A 43 31.02 -11.16 5.12
CA LYS A 43 30.03 -11.45 4.07
C LYS A 43 29.38 -10.16 3.53
N VAL A 44 29.03 -9.22 4.40
CA VAL A 44 28.47 -7.91 3.98
C VAL A 44 29.48 -7.10 3.16
N PHE A 45 30.74 -7.02 3.58
CA PHE A 45 31.78 -6.27 2.86
C PHE A 45 32.16 -6.93 1.52
N LEU A 46 32.17 -8.26 1.48
CA LEU A 46 32.33 -9.01 0.24
C LEU A 46 31.17 -8.72 -0.73
N ALA A 47 29.93 -8.78 -0.24
CA ALA A 47 28.76 -8.51 -1.07
C ALA A 47 28.77 -7.07 -1.60
N LEU A 48 29.11 -6.09 -0.77
CA LEU A 48 29.27 -4.69 -1.17
C LEU A 48 30.31 -4.53 -2.28
N SER A 49 31.52 -5.10 -2.09
CA SER A 49 32.58 -4.99 -3.09
C SER A 49 32.21 -5.68 -4.41
N LEU A 50 31.56 -6.85 -4.37
CA LEU A 50 31.05 -7.52 -5.56
C LEU A 50 30.05 -6.65 -6.33
N GLY A 51 29.13 -5.98 -5.64
CA GLY A 51 28.15 -5.10 -6.25
C GLY A 51 28.79 -3.90 -6.94
N GLU A 52 29.72 -3.22 -6.26
CA GLU A 52 30.45 -2.06 -6.80
C GLU A 52 31.42 -2.45 -7.93
N LEU A 53 31.86 -3.71 -7.98
CA LEU A 53 32.63 -4.29 -9.10
C LEU A 53 31.75 -4.83 -10.24
N GLY A 54 30.43 -4.61 -10.19
CA GLY A 54 29.48 -5.02 -11.24
C GLY A 54 29.11 -6.50 -11.22
N LYS A 55 29.52 -7.27 -10.22
CA LYS A 55 29.19 -8.70 -10.05
C LYS A 55 27.88 -8.87 -9.28
N ILE A 56 26.78 -8.38 -9.86
CA ILE A 56 25.47 -8.23 -9.21
C ILE A 56 24.93 -9.55 -8.64
N GLU A 57 24.97 -10.64 -9.42
CA GLU A 57 24.42 -11.94 -9.00
C GLU A 57 25.15 -12.51 -7.78
N ARG A 58 26.49 -12.40 -7.78
CA ARG A 58 27.31 -12.85 -6.65
C ARG A 58 27.13 -11.96 -5.42
N SER A 59 26.95 -10.66 -5.64
CA SER A 59 26.62 -9.71 -4.56
C SER A 59 25.29 -10.09 -3.90
N GLU A 60 24.25 -10.37 -4.69
CA GLU A 60 22.95 -10.82 -4.21
C GLU A 60 23.07 -12.12 -3.38
N GLU A 61 23.73 -13.14 -3.92
CA GLU A 61 23.93 -14.43 -3.23
C GLU A 61 24.66 -14.25 -1.89
N THR A 62 25.71 -13.42 -1.88
CA THR A 62 26.51 -13.16 -0.68
C THR A 62 25.71 -12.39 0.37
N TYR A 63 24.91 -11.39 -0.03
CA TYR A 63 23.99 -10.70 0.90
C TYR A 63 22.93 -11.63 1.47
N ARG A 64 22.34 -12.51 0.64
CA ARG A 64 21.37 -13.51 1.11
C ARG A 64 21.99 -14.47 2.12
N SER A 65 23.23 -14.91 1.89
CA SER A 65 23.98 -15.72 2.86
C SER A 65 24.25 -14.98 4.18
N ALA A 66 24.60 -13.68 4.11
CA ALA A 66 24.76 -12.85 5.30
C ALA A 66 23.44 -12.72 6.09
N ILE A 67 22.32 -12.53 5.39
CA ILE A 67 20.97 -12.48 5.98
C ILE A 67 20.61 -13.80 6.66
N GLN A 68 20.89 -14.94 6.03
CA GLN A 68 20.65 -16.27 6.63
C GLN A 68 21.46 -16.46 7.92
N THR A 69 22.71 -15.98 7.94
CA THR A 69 23.60 -16.06 9.10
C THR A 69 23.13 -15.16 10.25
N SER A 70 22.57 -13.99 9.96
CA SER A 70 22.13 -13.03 10.96
C SER A 70 20.90 -12.24 10.50
N PRO A 71 19.70 -12.85 10.53
CA PRO A 71 18.49 -12.27 9.92
C PRO A 71 17.99 -10.99 10.60
N LYS A 72 18.43 -10.76 11.85
CA LYS A 72 18.06 -9.59 12.65
C LYS A 72 18.96 -8.36 12.39
N GLN A 73 20.04 -8.50 11.61
CA GLN A 73 20.94 -7.38 11.33
C GLN A 73 20.52 -6.64 10.06
N PRO A 74 20.25 -5.32 10.10
CA PRO A 74 19.75 -4.59 8.94
C PRO A 74 20.76 -4.39 7.81
N LEU A 75 22.06 -4.40 8.10
CA LEU A 75 23.09 -3.95 7.16
C LEU A 75 23.12 -4.76 5.85
N ALA A 76 22.96 -6.08 5.92
CA ALA A 76 22.90 -6.94 4.74
C ALA A 76 21.62 -6.71 3.92
N TRP A 77 20.48 -6.50 4.58
CA TRP A 77 19.22 -6.14 3.92
C TRP A 77 19.30 -4.77 3.22
N GLN A 78 19.92 -3.78 3.86
CA GLN A 78 20.14 -2.44 3.28
C GLN A 78 21.05 -2.52 2.04
N GLY A 79 22.14 -3.29 2.13
CA GLY A 79 23.03 -3.53 1.00
C GLY A 79 22.31 -4.24 -0.16
N LEU A 80 21.50 -5.26 0.15
CA LEU A 80 20.71 -5.97 -0.84
C LEU A 80 19.69 -5.06 -1.54
N ALA A 81 19.03 -4.17 -0.80
CA ALA A 81 18.11 -3.19 -1.38
C ALA A 81 18.83 -2.27 -2.39
N LYS A 82 20.03 -1.77 -2.03
CA LYS A 82 20.86 -0.95 -2.92
C LYS A 82 21.25 -1.70 -4.21
N VAL A 83 21.62 -2.98 -4.08
CA VAL A 83 21.96 -3.82 -5.25
C VAL A 83 20.75 -3.98 -6.18
N TYR A 84 19.56 -4.24 -5.64
CA TYR A 84 18.35 -4.37 -6.46
C TYR A 84 17.94 -3.06 -7.12
N GLU A 85 18.07 -1.94 -6.41
CA GLU A 85 17.81 -0.61 -6.95
C GLU A 85 18.73 -0.30 -8.14
N GLN A 86 20.05 -0.53 -7.98
CA GLN A 86 21.04 -0.33 -9.04
C GLN A 86 20.82 -1.27 -10.24
N ALA A 87 20.43 -2.52 -9.96
CA ALA A 87 20.18 -3.52 -10.99
C ALA A 87 18.77 -3.45 -11.60
N GLN A 88 17.96 -2.46 -11.20
CA GLN A 88 16.58 -2.28 -11.65
C GLN A 88 15.67 -3.51 -11.41
N LYS A 89 15.98 -4.29 -10.37
CA LYS A 89 15.20 -5.46 -9.93
C LYS A 89 14.08 -5.00 -8.99
N TRP A 90 13.06 -4.35 -9.54
CA TRP A 90 12.03 -3.61 -8.80
C TRP A 90 11.18 -4.44 -7.84
N ASP A 91 10.78 -5.64 -8.26
CA ASP A 91 9.97 -6.51 -7.40
C ASP A 91 10.77 -6.91 -6.16
N GLN A 92 12.01 -7.37 -6.36
CA GLN A 92 12.92 -7.74 -5.27
C GLN A 92 13.30 -6.54 -4.39
N TYR A 93 13.48 -5.35 -4.99
CA TYR A 93 13.76 -4.11 -4.25
C TYR A 93 12.64 -3.84 -3.24
N THR A 94 11.39 -3.82 -3.69
CA THR A 94 10.26 -3.50 -2.82
C THR A 94 9.94 -4.58 -1.79
N GLU A 95 10.17 -5.86 -2.12
CA GLU A 95 10.09 -6.96 -1.15
C GLU A 95 11.16 -6.77 -0.06
N THR A 96 12.36 -6.36 -0.45
CA THR A 96 13.47 -6.08 0.49
C THR A 96 13.14 -4.89 1.39
N LEU A 97 12.56 -3.81 0.86
CA LEU A 97 12.08 -2.68 1.66
C LEU A 97 10.98 -3.08 2.65
N HIS A 98 10.01 -3.91 2.24
CA HIS A 98 9.00 -4.44 3.16
C HIS A 98 9.61 -5.23 4.31
N ASN A 99 10.58 -6.10 4.01
CA ASN A 99 11.28 -6.88 5.04
C ASN A 99 12.12 -5.99 5.96
N LEU A 100 12.77 -4.95 5.43
CA LEU A 100 13.48 -3.94 6.20
C LEU A 100 12.55 -3.19 7.16
N ALA A 101 11.40 -2.70 6.68
CA ALA A 101 10.44 -1.99 7.51
C ALA A 101 9.94 -2.87 8.67
N LYS A 102 9.60 -4.13 8.38
CA LYS A 102 9.24 -5.13 9.42
C LYS A 102 10.38 -5.39 10.40
N LEU A 103 11.62 -5.45 9.92
CA LEU A 103 12.79 -5.64 10.77
C LEU A 103 13.00 -4.44 11.70
N PHE A 104 12.97 -3.21 11.19
CA PHE A 104 13.11 -2.01 12.00
C PHE A 104 11.97 -1.86 13.01
N SER A 105 10.74 -2.23 12.64
CA SER A 105 9.63 -2.31 13.59
C SER A 105 9.90 -3.28 14.74
N LYS A 106 10.40 -4.49 14.44
CA LYS A 106 10.80 -5.46 15.47
C LYS A 106 11.96 -4.98 16.35
N LEU A 107 12.85 -4.15 15.80
CA LEU A 107 13.95 -3.52 16.54
C LEU A 107 13.51 -2.25 17.30
N GLN A 108 12.24 -1.85 17.20
CA GLN A 108 11.69 -0.60 17.76
C GLN A 108 12.39 0.67 17.23
N ASP A 109 12.98 0.59 16.04
CA ASP A 109 13.59 1.73 15.35
C ASP A 109 12.54 2.42 14.48
N ALA A 110 11.76 3.30 15.09
CA ALA A 110 10.67 4.01 14.41
C ALA A 110 11.16 4.88 13.27
N THR A 111 12.30 5.56 13.44
CA THR A 111 12.89 6.43 12.43
C THR A 111 13.26 5.65 11.18
N LYS A 112 13.97 4.52 11.33
CA LYS A 112 14.35 3.69 10.18
C LYS A 112 13.17 2.94 9.57
N CYS A 113 12.18 2.56 10.38
CA CYS A 113 10.93 2.02 9.87
C CYS A 113 10.25 3.03 8.93
N ALA A 114 10.04 4.28 9.40
CA ALA A 114 9.44 5.35 8.61
C ALA A 114 10.24 5.71 7.36
N GLU A 115 11.56 5.91 7.46
CA GLU A 115 12.41 6.17 6.29
C GLU A 115 12.26 5.07 5.22
N THR A 116 12.12 3.81 5.63
CA THR A 116 11.95 2.68 4.72
C THR A 116 10.57 2.68 4.06
N ILE A 117 9.50 3.01 4.80
CA ILE A 117 8.15 3.10 4.24
C ILE A 117 8.04 4.29 3.29
N GLN A 118 8.62 5.45 3.61
CA GLN A 118 8.65 6.60 2.67
C GLN A 118 9.31 6.20 1.36
N LYS A 119 10.50 5.59 1.42
CA LYS A 119 11.20 5.11 0.22
C LYS A 119 10.36 4.13 -0.59
N LEU A 120 9.64 3.23 0.07
CA LEU A 120 8.75 2.28 -0.59
C LEU A 120 7.58 3.00 -1.27
N VAL A 121 6.93 3.95 -0.58
CA VAL A 121 5.80 4.70 -1.11
C VAL A 121 6.23 5.60 -2.26
N ASP A 122 7.30 6.38 -2.10
CA ASP A 122 7.90 7.23 -3.14
C ASP A 122 8.22 6.40 -4.39
N PHE A 123 8.89 5.25 -4.20
CA PHE A 123 9.16 4.33 -5.30
C PHE A 123 7.88 3.82 -5.98
N ARG A 124 6.82 3.53 -5.23
CA ARG A 124 5.54 3.06 -5.78
C ARG A 124 4.72 4.14 -6.46
N HIS A 125 4.89 5.41 -6.10
CA HIS A 125 4.34 6.52 -6.87
C HIS A 125 4.96 6.61 -8.27
N GLU A 126 6.27 6.36 -8.37
CA GLU A 126 7.00 6.41 -9.64
C GLU A 126 6.88 5.10 -10.44
N HIS A 127 6.73 3.96 -9.76
CA HIS A 127 6.83 2.63 -10.36
C HIS A 127 5.77 1.63 -9.87
N GLY A 128 5.08 1.01 -10.84
CA GLY A 128 4.25 -0.17 -10.62
C GLY A 128 2.75 0.10 -10.75
N PRO A 129 1.93 -0.97 -10.62
CA PRO A 129 0.48 -0.85 -10.69
C PRO A 129 -0.09 -0.17 -9.43
N PRO A 130 -1.26 0.50 -9.55
CA PRO A 130 -1.94 1.17 -8.43
C PRO A 130 -2.13 0.29 -7.18
N ASP A 131 -2.39 -1.01 -7.35
CA ASP A 131 -2.61 -1.95 -6.23
C ASP A 131 -1.40 -2.08 -5.31
N GLN A 132 -0.18 -1.96 -5.86
CA GLN A 132 1.06 -2.01 -5.08
C GLN A 132 1.28 -0.70 -4.31
N LEU A 133 0.88 0.45 -4.88
CA LEU A 133 0.89 1.73 -4.17
C LEU A 133 -0.15 1.74 -3.04
N ILE A 134 -1.37 1.27 -3.28
CA ILE A 134 -2.41 1.12 -2.24
C ILE A 134 -1.88 0.27 -1.07
N SER A 135 -1.21 -0.85 -1.39
CA SER A 135 -0.62 -1.72 -0.38
C SER A 135 0.48 -1.03 0.45
N ALA A 136 1.31 -0.20 -0.19
CA ALA A 136 2.34 0.58 0.49
C ALA A 136 1.76 1.71 1.36
N LEU A 137 0.78 2.46 0.84
CA LEU A 137 0.06 3.51 1.58
C LEU A 137 -0.68 2.94 2.80
N SER A 138 -1.26 1.75 2.67
CA SER A 138 -1.94 1.05 3.78
C SER A 138 -1.02 0.75 4.97
N LEU A 139 0.31 0.77 4.79
CA LEU A 139 1.25 0.58 5.89
C LEU A 139 1.20 1.72 6.93
N TYR A 140 0.68 2.89 6.55
CA TYR A 140 0.45 4.04 7.45
C TYR A 140 -0.86 3.98 8.21
N LEU A 141 -1.78 3.06 7.87
CA LEU A 141 -3.11 2.99 8.47
C LEU A 141 -3.12 2.13 9.76
N PRO A 142 -4.10 2.32 10.67
CA PRO A 142 -4.18 1.61 11.95
C PRO A 142 -4.16 0.08 11.87
N ASP A 143 -4.68 -0.49 10.78
CA ASP A 143 -4.71 -1.95 10.56
C ASP A 143 -3.32 -2.54 10.24
N SER A 144 -2.34 -1.69 9.93
CA SER A 144 -0.97 -2.12 9.64
C SER A 144 -0.27 -2.62 10.90
N PRO A 145 0.45 -3.75 10.84
CA PRO A 145 1.27 -4.21 11.96
C PRO A 145 2.44 -3.27 12.26
N LEU A 146 2.77 -2.35 11.35
CA LEU A 146 3.83 -1.35 11.53
C LEU A 146 3.30 -0.08 12.23
N TYR A 147 1.97 0.11 12.26
CA TYR A 147 1.34 1.32 12.80
C TYR A 147 1.78 1.65 14.23
N PRO A 148 1.82 0.70 15.19
CA PRO A 148 2.24 1.01 16.55
C PRO A 148 3.67 1.56 16.64
N THR A 149 4.58 1.07 15.78
CA THR A 149 5.95 1.59 15.71
C THR A 149 5.99 2.97 15.07
N LEU A 150 5.14 3.24 14.08
CA LEU A 150 5.11 4.55 13.42
C LEU A 150 4.50 5.63 14.34
N THR A 151 3.50 5.27 15.15
CA THR A 151 2.90 6.19 16.13
C THR A 151 3.84 6.59 17.27
N SER A 152 4.97 5.90 17.46
CA SER A 152 5.98 6.30 18.44
C SER A 152 6.90 7.42 17.95
N LEU A 153 6.77 7.86 16.70
CA LEU A 153 7.50 9.02 16.19
C LEU A 153 7.02 10.32 16.87
N PRO A 154 7.90 11.32 17.04
CA PRO A 154 7.46 12.62 17.51
C PRO A 154 6.51 13.27 16.49
N PRO A 155 5.61 14.17 16.93
CA PRO A 155 4.75 14.90 16.01
C PRO A 155 5.59 15.71 15.01
N PRO A 156 5.11 15.90 13.77
CA PRO A 156 5.81 16.70 12.78
C PRO A 156 5.83 18.17 13.18
N ASP A 157 6.94 18.86 12.90
CA ASP A 157 7.06 20.31 13.02
C ASP A 157 6.80 20.97 11.66
N PRO A 158 5.61 21.54 11.42
CA PRO A 158 5.26 22.13 10.14
C PRO A 158 6.08 23.40 9.82
N SER A 159 6.70 24.03 10.83
CA SER A 159 7.53 25.21 10.63
C SER A 159 8.95 24.87 10.16
N ASN A 160 9.37 23.61 10.31
CA ASN A 160 10.70 23.14 9.92
C ASN A 160 10.68 21.70 9.37
N PRO A 161 10.06 21.46 8.21
CA PRO A 161 9.83 20.13 7.66
C PRO A 161 11.11 19.37 7.29
N THR A 162 12.22 20.07 7.06
CA THR A 162 13.52 19.48 6.70
C THR A 162 14.37 19.08 7.90
N SER A 163 13.93 19.38 9.12
CA SER A 163 14.63 19.02 10.36
C SER A 163 14.67 17.51 10.63
N THR A 164 13.83 16.74 9.93
CA THR A 164 13.67 15.30 10.10
C THR A 164 13.61 14.61 8.74
N THR A 165 14.16 13.40 8.70
CA THR A 165 14.10 12.52 7.51
C THR A 165 12.77 11.78 7.40
N THR A 166 11.86 11.92 8.38
CA THR A 166 10.61 11.13 8.49
C THR A 166 9.34 11.98 8.41
N TYR A 167 9.47 13.21 7.92
CA TYR A 167 8.38 14.21 7.93
C TYR A 167 7.11 13.72 7.24
N ALA A 168 7.23 13.04 6.09
CA ALA A 168 6.08 12.53 5.35
C ALA A 168 5.36 11.41 6.12
N SER A 169 6.10 10.48 6.74
CA SER A 169 5.51 9.45 7.61
C SER A 169 4.85 10.05 8.86
N GLN A 170 5.47 11.06 9.47
CA GLN A 170 4.91 11.73 10.65
C GLN A 170 3.55 12.37 10.33
N ILE A 171 3.45 13.08 9.20
CA ILE A 171 2.18 13.63 8.72
C ILE A 171 1.17 12.53 8.44
N ALA A 172 1.57 11.49 7.69
CA ALA A 172 0.68 10.40 7.29
C ALA A 172 0.04 9.68 8.48
N VAL A 173 0.81 9.52 9.58
CA VAL A 173 0.34 8.86 10.80
C VAL A 173 -0.49 9.81 11.67
N GLN A 174 -0.11 11.08 11.76
CA GLN A 174 -0.85 12.09 12.55
C GLN A 174 -2.22 12.40 11.92
N ASN A 175 -2.27 12.46 10.59
CA ASN A 175 -3.48 12.69 9.83
C ASN A 175 -3.54 11.70 8.66
N SER A 176 -4.22 10.57 8.86
CA SER A 176 -4.37 9.53 7.83
C SER A 176 -5.33 9.92 6.71
N LEU A 177 -6.07 11.03 6.82
CA LEU A 177 -7.08 11.41 5.82
C LEU A 177 -6.52 11.54 4.40
N PRO A 178 -5.39 12.23 4.13
CA PRO A 178 -4.86 12.31 2.76
C PRO A 178 -4.46 10.95 2.19
N ILE A 179 -4.00 10.03 3.04
CA ILE A 179 -3.68 8.65 2.64
C ILE A 179 -4.95 7.91 2.22
N LEU A 180 -6.02 8.05 2.99
CA LEU A 180 -7.32 7.45 2.67
C LEU A 180 -7.91 8.03 1.37
N GLU A 181 -7.86 9.35 1.21
CA GLU A 181 -8.32 10.03 -0.02
C GLU A 181 -7.55 9.56 -1.25
N GLU A 182 -6.23 9.37 -1.12
CA GLU A 182 -5.42 8.84 -2.21
C GLU A 182 -5.77 7.39 -2.53
N ILE A 183 -5.86 6.51 -1.53
CA ILE A 183 -6.26 5.11 -1.73
C ILE A 183 -7.63 5.03 -2.42
N VAL A 184 -8.60 5.82 -1.97
CA VAL A 184 -9.94 5.91 -2.58
C VAL A 184 -9.83 6.34 -4.05
N SER A 185 -9.07 7.40 -4.35
CA SER A 185 -8.87 7.89 -5.72
C SER A 185 -8.24 6.83 -6.63
N LEU A 186 -7.27 6.06 -6.12
CA LEU A 186 -6.62 4.97 -6.86
C LEU A 186 -7.59 3.81 -7.13
N ILE A 187 -8.38 3.41 -6.14
CA ILE A 187 -9.37 2.34 -6.28
C ILE A 187 -10.49 2.77 -7.25
N GLU A 188 -11.04 3.98 -7.10
CA GLU A 188 -12.06 4.54 -8.01
C GLU A 188 -11.60 4.46 -9.47
N ARG A 189 -10.36 4.92 -9.73
CA ARG A 189 -9.78 4.89 -11.08
C ARG A 189 -9.56 3.47 -11.59
N SER A 190 -9.05 2.58 -10.74
CA SER A 190 -8.78 1.17 -11.09
C SER A 190 -10.08 0.44 -11.44
N GLU A 191 -11.13 0.59 -10.62
CA GLU A 191 -12.43 -0.02 -10.85
C GLU A 191 -13.10 0.51 -12.12
N GLU A 192 -13.08 1.83 -12.34
CA GLU A 192 -13.65 2.42 -13.55
C GLU A 192 -12.97 1.90 -14.82
N GLN A 193 -11.64 1.83 -14.82
CA GLN A 193 -10.86 1.29 -15.93
C GLN A 193 -11.13 -0.20 -16.15
N ASN A 194 -11.21 -0.98 -15.07
CA ASN A 194 -11.48 -2.42 -15.13
C ASN A 194 -12.88 -2.70 -15.68
N ILE A 195 -13.90 -1.95 -15.24
CA ILE A 195 -15.27 -2.04 -15.75
C ILE A 195 -15.28 -1.73 -17.25
N LYS A 196 -14.72 -0.59 -17.67
CA LYS A 196 -14.66 -0.19 -19.10
C LYS A 196 -13.97 -1.25 -19.95
N LYS A 197 -12.82 -1.76 -19.51
CA LYS A 197 -12.05 -2.78 -20.23
C LYS A 197 -12.85 -4.08 -20.39
N LYS A 198 -13.39 -4.62 -19.29
CA LYS A 198 -14.17 -5.87 -19.30
C LYS A 198 -15.46 -5.76 -20.12
N GLU A 199 -16.13 -4.61 -20.09
CA GLU A 199 -17.30 -4.37 -20.95
C GLU A 199 -16.95 -4.45 -22.43
N VAL A 200 -15.84 -3.83 -22.85
CA VAL A 200 -15.37 -3.86 -24.23
C VAL A 200 -14.96 -5.28 -24.65
N ASP A 201 -14.18 -5.97 -23.84
CA ASP A 201 -13.69 -7.32 -24.15
C ASP A 201 -14.84 -8.34 -24.26
N ASN A 202 -15.84 -8.27 -23.37
CA ASN A 202 -17.01 -9.13 -23.42
C ASN A 202 -17.89 -8.87 -24.65
N ARG A 203 -18.02 -7.60 -25.09
CA ARG A 203 -18.74 -7.25 -26.33
C ARG A 203 -18.03 -7.78 -27.58
N ARG A 204 -16.69 -7.79 -27.59
CA ARG A 204 -15.90 -8.26 -28.74
C ARG A 204 -15.86 -9.79 -28.88
N THR A 205 -15.94 -10.52 -27.78
CA THR A 205 -15.67 -11.98 -27.75
C THR A 205 -16.93 -12.84 -27.87
N ARG A 206 -18.13 -12.31 -27.59
CA ARG A 206 -19.38 -13.07 -27.61
C ARG A 206 -20.20 -12.74 -28.86
N LEU A 207 -20.15 -13.62 -29.88
CA LEU A 207 -20.95 -13.52 -31.13
C LEU A 207 -22.48 -13.60 -30.91
N ASN A 208 -22.95 -14.08 -29.74
CA ASN A 208 -24.36 -14.14 -29.32
C ASN A 208 -24.59 -13.38 -27.99
N ALA A 209 -23.88 -12.27 -27.75
CA ALA A 209 -23.90 -11.59 -26.47
C ALA A 209 -25.31 -11.15 -26.05
N ALA A 210 -25.62 -11.33 -24.76
CA ALA A 210 -26.69 -10.63 -24.07
C ALA A 210 -26.64 -9.11 -24.34
N GLY A 211 -27.77 -8.42 -24.20
CA GLY A 211 -27.87 -6.99 -24.49
C GLY A 211 -26.82 -6.15 -23.73
N PRO A 212 -26.44 -4.95 -24.24
CA PRO A 212 -25.39 -4.12 -23.65
C PRO A 212 -25.53 -3.87 -22.13
N GLU A 213 -26.77 -3.76 -21.65
CA GLU A 213 -27.10 -3.57 -20.24
C GLU A 213 -26.84 -4.82 -19.39
N GLU A 214 -27.05 -6.01 -19.93
CA GLU A 214 -26.79 -7.25 -19.20
C GLU A 214 -25.29 -7.51 -19.04
N VAL A 215 -24.49 -7.23 -20.08
CA VAL A 215 -23.02 -7.28 -19.99
C VAL A 215 -22.50 -6.30 -18.96
N LYS A 216 -23.01 -5.05 -18.96
CA LYS A 216 -22.67 -4.02 -17.97
C LYS A 216 -23.00 -4.48 -16.55
N ARG A 217 -24.17 -5.09 -16.37
CA ARG A 217 -24.63 -5.65 -15.09
C ARG A 217 -23.71 -6.77 -14.59
N GLU A 218 -23.33 -7.71 -15.46
CA GLU A 218 -22.42 -8.81 -15.13
C GLU A 218 -21.05 -8.31 -14.69
N VAL A 219 -20.46 -7.38 -15.45
CA VAL A 219 -19.13 -6.82 -15.17
C VAL A 219 -19.13 -6.05 -13.84
N ARG A 220 -20.12 -5.17 -13.62
CA ARG A 220 -20.25 -4.43 -12.35
C ARG A 220 -20.40 -5.36 -11.16
N ARG A 221 -21.19 -6.43 -11.30
CA ARG A 221 -21.36 -7.44 -10.24
C ARG A 221 -20.03 -8.08 -9.86
N GLU A 222 -19.19 -8.40 -10.82
CA GLU A 222 -17.89 -9.04 -10.57
C GLU A 222 -16.89 -8.08 -9.91
N VAL A 223 -16.84 -6.83 -10.39
CA VAL A 223 -15.93 -5.80 -9.86
C VAL A 223 -16.33 -5.40 -8.44
N TYR A 224 -17.59 -5.01 -8.23
CA TYR A 224 -18.06 -4.53 -6.93
C TYR A 224 -18.14 -5.62 -5.85
N ALA A 225 -18.33 -6.89 -6.23
CA ALA A 225 -18.31 -7.99 -5.27
C ALA A 225 -16.96 -8.16 -4.54
N ASN A 226 -15.86 -7.72 -5.16
CA ASN A 226 -14.51 -7.81 -4.60
C ASN A 226 -13.95 -6.44 -4.19
N SER A 227 -14.74 -5.38 -4.29
CA SER A 227 -14.32 -4.01 -4.01
C SER A 227 -14.07 -3.79 -2.52
N ARG A 228 -12.96 -3.14 -2.20
CA ARG A 228 -12.66 -2.62 -0.85
C ARG A 228 -13.09 -1.16 -0.68
N LEU A 229 -13.55 -0.51 -1.76
CA LEU A 229 -13.89 0.91 -1.79
C LEU A 229 -14.91 1.31 -0.72
N PRO A 230 -15.99 0.54 -0.46
CA PRO A 230 -16.93 0.88 0.61
C PRO A 230 -16.32 0.95 2.01
N SER A 231 -15.30 0.12 2.29
CA SER A 231 -14.61 0.14 3.59
C SER A 231 -13.85 1.46 3.76
N TYR A 232 -13.06 1.84 2.75
CA TYR A 232 -12.30 3.10 2.79
C TYR A 232 -13.20 4.33 2.79
N TYR A 233 -14.35 4.31 2.11
CA TYR A 233 -15.35 5.37 2.25
C TYR A 233 -15.85 5.48 3.70
N ASN A 234 -16.16 4.36 4.36
CA ASN A 234 -16.55 4.39 5.77
C ASN A 234 -15.42 4.91 6.67
N GLU A 235 -14.16 4.58 6.38
CA GLU A 235 -13.01 5.13 7.11
C GLU A 235 -12.93 6.66 6.96
N ILE A 236 -13.07 7.19 5.74
CA ILE A 236 -13.14 8.65 5.51
C ILE A 236 -14.33 9.26 6.25
N LEU A 237 -15.52 8.66 6.16
CA LEU A 237 -16.69 9.15 6.88
C LEU A 237 -16.45 9.16 8.39
N ASN A 238 -15.79 8.16 8.96
CA ASN A 238 -15.56 8.11 10.41
C ASN A 238 -14.32 8.90 10.88
N HIS A 239 -13.52 9.43 9.97
CA HIS A 239 -12.28 10.11 10.31
C HIS A 239 -12.53 11.52 10.93
N PRO A 240 -11.82 11.88 12.02
CA PRO A 240 -12.08 13.13 12.77
C PRO A 240 -11.80 14.40 11.98
N ASN A 241 -10.85 14.37 11.05
CA ASN A 241 -10.48 15.53 10.22
C ASN A 241 -11.32 15.67 8.94
N THR A 242 -12.32 14.81 8.72
CA THR A 242 -13.15 14.85 7.52
C THR A 242 -14.14 16.01 7.59
N SER A 243 -13.99 16.97 6.67
CA SER A 243 -14.88 18.12 6.53
C SER A 243 -16.30 17.71 6.15
N ASP A 244 -17.28 18.58 6.42
CA ASP A 244 -18.67 18.32 6.08
C ASP A 244 -18.88 18.13 4.57
N ASP A 245 -18.19 18.92 3.75
CA ASP A 245 -18.27 18.80 2.29
C ASP A 245 -17.68 17.48 1.78
N LEU A 246 -16.52 17.06 2.32
CA LEU A 246 -15.91 15.78 1.99
C LEU A 246 -16.79 14.61 2.44
N ARG A 247 -17.38 14.70 3.64
CA ARG A 247 -18.30 13.71 4.19
C ARG A 247 -19.52 13.52 3.30
N ARG A 248 -20.18 14.62 2.91
CA ARG A 248 -21.34 14.61 2.01
C ARG A 248 -20.99 14.01 0.65
N ASN A 249 -19.87 14.42 0.05
CA ASN A 249 -19.42 13.88 -1.24
C ASN A 249 -19.12 12.38 -1.13
N THR A 250 -18.44 11.95 -0.06
CA THR A 250 -18.12 10.54 0.19
C THR A 250 -19.39 9.69 0.38
N GLU A 251 -20.38 10.20 1.12
CA GLU A 251 -21.67 9.56 1.32
C GLU A 251 -22.44 9.41 -0.01
N SER A 252 -22.49 10.47 -0.81
CA SER A 252 -23.03 10.48 -2.17
C SER A 252 -22.35 9.42 -3.07
N LYS A 253 -21.01 9.33 -3.04
CA LYS A 253 -20.25 8.33 -3.80
C LYS A 253 -20.53 6.91 -3.32
N LEU A 254 -20.57 6.70 -2.00
CA LEU A 254 -20.90 5.42 -1.38
C LEU A 254 -22.30 4.94 -1.78
N LEU A 255 -23.30 5.84 -1.75
CA LEU A 255 -24.66 5.56 -2.20
C LEU A 255 -24.68 5.09 -3.66
N ARG A 256 -24.04 5.84 -4.57
CA ARG A 256 -23.94 5.47 -5.99
C ARG A 256 -23.29 4.10 -6.18
N HIS A 257 -22.19 3.84 -5.48
CA HIS A 257 -21.49 2.56 -5.56
C HIS A 257 -22.40 1.40 -5.08
N LYS A 258 -23.01 1.53 -3.90
CA LYS A 258 -23.91 0.49 -3.35
C LYS A 258 -25.15 0.27 -4.21
N GLN A 259 -25.76 1.34 -4.73
CA GLN A 259 -26.90 1.25 -5.65
C GLN A 259 -26.54 0.51 -6.95
N GLN A 260 -25.39 0.84 -7.54
CA GLN A 260 -24.96 0.17 -8.77
C GLN A 260 -24.68 -1.31 -8.53
N TYR A 261 -24.13 -1.67 -7.37
CA TYR A 261 -23.94 -3.06 -6.99
C TYR A 261 -25.28 -3.77 -6.74
N LEU A 262 -26.25 -3.11 -6.09
CA LEU A 262 -27.59 -3.64 -5.83
C LEU A 262 -28.32 -3.98 -7.14
N PHE A 263 -28.27 -3.08 -8.12
CA PHE A 263 -28.87 -3.30 -9.44
C PHE A 263 -28.09 -4.33 -10.28
N ALA A 264 -26.83 -4.59 -9.93
CA ALA A 264 -26.02 -5.63 -10.55
C ALA A 264 -26.32 -7.04 -10.03
N LEU A 265 -26.91 -7.17 -8.84
CA LEU A 265 -27.20 -8.46 -8.22
C LEU A 265 -28.43 -9.15 -8.86
N PRO A 266 -28.35 -10.46 -9.14
CA PRO A 266 -29.49 -11.21 -9.65
C PRO A 266 -30.58 -11.34 -8.57
N THR A 267 -31.82 -11.56 -9.00
CA THR A 267 -32.99 -11.80 -8.12
C THR A 267 -33.05 -13.25 -7.59
N SER A 268 -31.98 -14.04 -7.76
CA SER A 268 -31.95 -15.45 -7.36
C SER A 268 -31.61 -15.64 -5.88
N ASP A 269 -32.27 -16.62 -5.25
CA ASP A 269 -32.18 -16.96 -3.82
C ASP A 269 -30.74 -17.09 -3.28
N ALA A 270 -29.79 -17.54 -4.11
CA ALA A 270 -28.39 -17.76 -3.68
C ALA A 270 -27.66 -16.48 -3.22
N LYS A 271 -28.19 -15.28 -3.52
CA LYS A 271 -27.63 -13.99 -3.07
C LYS A 271 -28.66 -13.12 -2.35
N SER A 272 -29.78 -13.65 -1.88
CA SER A 272 -30.83 -12.85 -1.23
C SER A 272 -30.29 -12.11 0.01
N ASN A 273 -29.53 -12.79 0.88
CA ASN A 273 -28.95 -12.18 2.08
C ASN A 273 -28.03 -10.97 1.79
N VAL A 274 -27.19 -11.07 0.75
CA VAL A 274 -26.29 -9.96 0.36
C VAL A 274 -27.10 -8.80 -0.21
N LYS A 275 -28.13 -9.12 -1.01
CA LYS A 275 -29.01 -8.13 -1.61
C LYS A 275 -29.85 -7.41 -0.55
N GLU A 276 -30.44 -8.15 0.39
CA GLU A 276 -31.22 -7.61 1.52
C GLU A 276 -30.39 -6.67 2.37
N LYS A 277 -29.18 -7.10 2.78
CA LYS A 277 -28.25 -6.24 3.53
C LYS A 277 -27.94 -4.96 2.77
N LEU A 278 -27.68 -5.07 1.47
CA LEU A 278 -27.37 -3.92 0.62
C LEU A 278 -28.57 -2.98 0.43
N VAL A 279 -29.80 -3.51 0.36
CA VAL A 279 -31.02 -2.69 0.34
C VAL A 279 -31.12 -1.88 1.64
N THR A 280 -30.94 -2.52 2.80
CA THR A 280 -30.98 -1.82 4.09
C THR A 280 -29.93 -0.72 4.15
N GLU A 281 -28.69 -1.02 3.79
CA GLU A 281 -27.60 -0.04 3.81
C GLU A 281 -27.83 1.13 2.82
N VAL A 282 -28.43 0.86 1.65
CA VAL A 282 -28.78 1.92 0.68
C VAL A 282 -29.91 2.78 1.24
N GLN A 283 -30.92 2.18 1.87
CA GLN A 283 -32.03 2.92 2.47
C GLN A 283 -31.56 3.80 3.61
N GLU A 284 -30.69 3.31 4.49
CA GLU A 284 -30.10 4.09 5.58
C GLU A 284 -29.34 5.33 5.07
N LEU A 285 -28.57 5.19 3.98
CA LEU A 285 -27.88 6.31 3.34
C LEU A 285 -28.87 7.32 2.74
N ILE A 286 -29.91 6.85 2.05
CA ILE A 286 -30.94 7.72 1.47
C ILE A 286 -31.66 8.51 2.57
N ASP A 287 -32.09 7.82 3.63
CA ASP A 287 -32.81 8.44 4.75
C ASP A 287 -31.93 9.50 5.44
N GLY A 288 -30.64 9.21 5.65
CA GLY A 288 -29.67 10.17 6.19
C GLY A 288 -29.51 11.41 5.31
N ILE A 289 -29.30 11.23 4.00
CA ILE A 289 -29.14 12.32 3.04
C ILE A 289 -30.39 13.21 2.96
N VAL A 290 -31.57 12.60 2.92
CA VAL A 290 -32.86 13.29 2.87
C VAL A 290 -33.15 14.04 4.17
N LEU A 291 -32.89 13.40 5.32
CA LEU A 291 -33.06 14.01 6.65
C LEU A 291 -32.21 15.28 6.80
N LEU A 292 -30.96 15.24 6.32
CA LEU A 292 -30.03 16.37 6.35
C LEU A 292 -30.27 17.37 5.20
N LYS A 293 -31.23 17.11 4.32
CA LYS A 293 -31.58 17.94 3.15
C LYS A 293 -30.40 18.20 2.22
N ILE A 294 -29.52 17.22 2.07
CA ILE A 294 -28.37 17.30 1.17
C ILE A 294 -28.88 17.24 -0.28
N PRO A 295 -28.41 18.13 -1.19
CA PRO A 295 -28.90 18.19 -2.57
C PRO A 295 -28.29 17.06 -3.44
N ASP A 296 -28.61 15.81 -3.13
CA ASP A 296 -28.21 14.64 -3.93
C ASP A 296 -29.40 14.10 -4.74
N GLU A 297 -29.40 14.37 -6.04
CA GLU A 297 -30.47 13.96 -6.97
C GLU A 297 -30.79 12.45 -6.91
N LEU A 298 -29.77 11.60 -6.77
CA LEU A 298 -29.99 10.15 -6.74
C LEU A 298 -30.71 9.75 -5.45
N ALA A 299 -30.31 10.30 -4.31
CA ALA A 299 -30.96 10.00 -3.04
C ALA A 299 -32.42 10.46 -3.04
N TRP A 300 -32.69 11.69 -3.50
CA TRP A 300 -34.04 12.24 -3.57
C TRP A 300 -34.94 11.49 -4.54
N SER A 301 -34.45 11.13 -5.72
CA SER A 301 -35.21 10.33 -6.69
C SER A 301 -35.55 8.95 -6.13
N MET A 302 -34.57 8.24 -5.57
CA MET A 302 -34.81 6.93 -4.95
C MET A 302 -35.77 6.99 -3.75
N PHE A 303 -35.69 8.06 -2.94
CA PHE A 303 -36.62 8.28 -1.84
C PHE A 303 -38.05 8.50 -2.31
N ILE A 304 -38.24 9.28 -3.38
CA ILE A 304 -39.57 9.56 -3.95
C ILE A 304 -40.13 8.32 -4.63
N ASP A 305 -39.33 7.63 -5.46
CA ASP A 305 -39.71 6.42 -6.18
C ASP A 305 -40.07 5.27 -5.23
N GLY A 306 -39.46 5.25 -4.04
CA GLY A 306 -39.76 4.28 -2.99
C GLY A 306 -41.05 4.56 -2.20
N LYS A 307 -41.69 5.73 -2.37
CA LYS A 307 -42.97 6.03 -1.71
C LYS A 307 -44.13 5.50 -2.53
N ASP A 308 -44.91 4.63 -1.91
CA ASP A 308 -46.12 4.09 -2.52
C ASP A 308 -47.19 5.19 -2.69
N THR A 309 -47.66 5.40 -3.92
CA THR A 309 -48.49 6.54 -4.32
C THR A 309 -49.84 6.59 -3.62
N ASP A 310 -50.31 5.47 -3.06
CA ASP A 310 -51.57 5.35 -2.34
C ASP A 310 -51.59 6.15 -1.01
N THR A 311 -50.43 6.55 -0.49
CA THR A 311 -50.31 7.34 0.76
C THR A 311 -50.08 8.84 0.54
N ILE A 312 -49.82 9.27 -0.70
CA ILE A 312 -49.46 10.68 -1.00
C ILE A 312 -50.69 11.61 -0.93
N GLY A 313 -51.90 11.06 -1.08
CA GLY A 313 -53.16 11.82 -1.02
C GLY A 313 -53.74 12.08 0.38
N MET A 314 -53.13 11.57 1.46
CA MET A 314 -53.67 11.73 2.82
C MET A 314 -53.04 12.87 3.64
N ASN A 315 -52.01 13.55 3.12
CA ASN A 315 -51.29 14.62 3.83
C ASN A 315 -51.19 15.94 3.03
N LEU A 316 -52.16 16.21 2.15
CA LEU A 316 -52.37 17.54 1.54
C LEU A 316 -53.56 18.24 2.19
#